data_AF-A0A2M8L4C2-F1
#
_entry.id   AF-A0A2M8L4C2-F1
#
_cell.length_a   1.000
_cell.length_b   1.000
_cell.length_c   1.000
_cell.angle_alpha   90.00
_cell.angle_beta   90.00
_cell.angle_gamma   90.00
#
_symmetry.space_group_name_H-M   'P 1'
#
loop_
_entity.id
_entity.type
_entity.pdbx_description
1 polymer ?
#
loop_
_entity_poly.entity_id
_entity_poly.type
_entity_poly.pdbx_seq_one_letter_code
_entity_poly.pdbx_strand_id
1 'polypeptide(L)'
;MKQRNDWLGFLNQLPLPSPLISILNTFVGVKENSTLRYINVERQNQFDRFLGKWEDGKPVGEKYAGGDDAVLNFSASLDNAAHVINLLGFDHGDLVETIAGQQAIMNILGLSPSGIVAAPEITYEPSLVFQLASSVNMTILGPDGWQIGQGVENNIPNSTYSPENKFILIPNPLEGNYEIHVTSEEDGGSYQLIVGLITEGGDYWRVYQGVATPSSPGDHIFFSPTPNRLKSYLLTQSKATIFSLKKNFNKQKITPQLRGKIESKLAVCLGNINAALDLLEDSNNSSANQKIEKALLAILDLEEFLETNPDSLKDLFSNPLKGVKDLLFQAYEF
;
A
#
# COMPACT_ATOMS: atom_id res chain seq x y z
N MET A 1 -12.86 6.96 17.07
CA MET A 1 -12.19 5.69 17.44
C MET A 1 -12.68 5.23 18.81
N LYS A 2 -13.20 4.00 18.92
CA LYS A 2 -13.65 3.40 20.19
C LYS A 2 -12.61 2.44 20.80
N GLN A 3 -11.53 2.15 20.07
CA GLN A 3 -10.46 1.27 20.52
C GLN A 3 -9.19 2.10 20.61
N ARG A 4 -8.62 2.14 21.81
CA ARG A 4 -7.35 2.79 22.12
C ARG A 4 -6.51 1.76 22.86
N ASN A 5 -5.31 1.46 22.35
CA ASN A 5 -4.40 0.55 23.03
C ASN A 5 -3.70 1.31 24.17
N ASP A 6 -4.36 1.37 25.32
CA ASP A 6 -3.82 1.99 26.53
C ASP A 6 -3.16 0.95 27.46
N TRP A 7 -2.95 -0.28 27.01
CA TRP A 7 -2.54 -1.40 27.87
C TRP A 7 -1.23 -1.10 28.65
N LEU A 8 -0.19 -0.60 27.98
CA LEU A 8 1.07 -0.22 28.65
C LEU A 8 0.90 1.01 29.56
N GLY A 9 0.11 2.01 29.14
CA GLY A 9 -0.19 3.17 29.96
C GLY A 9 -0.96 2.81 31.24
N PHE A 10 -1.82 1.79 31.19
CA PHE A 10 -2.46 1.21 32.36
C PHE A 10 -1.49 0.38 33.19
N LEU A 11 -0.61 -0.41 32.57
CA LEU A 11 0.39 -1.20 33.28
C LEU A 11 1.30 -0.34 34.16
N ASN A 12 1.74 0.82 33.67
CA ASN A 12 2.54 1.78 34.43
C ASN A 12 1.80 2.41 35.61
N GLN A 13 0.46 2.33 35.65
CA GLN A 13 -0.37 2.80 36.76
C GLN A 13 -0.68 1.69 37.78
N LEU A 14 -0.38 0.42 37.46
CA LEU A 14 -0.64 -0.70 38.35
C LEU A 14 0.51 -0.87 39.35
N PRO A 15 0.21 -1.22 40.62
CA PRO A 15 1.23 -1.62 41.57
C PRO A 15 1.76 -3.00 41.17
N LEU A 16 2.83 -3.01 40.35
CA LEU A 16 3.49 -4.25 39.96
C LEU A 16 4.19 -4.90 41.16
N PRO A 17 4.28 -6.24 41.24
CA PRO A 17 4.93 -6.91 42.36
C PRO A 17 6.39 -6.47 42.52
N SER A 18 6.77 -6.05 43.72
CA SER A 18 8.13 -5.56 44.01
C SER A 18 9.26 -6.50 43.56
N PRO A 19 9.15 -7.85 43.69
CA PRO A 19 10.18 -8.75 43.20
C PRO A 19 10.41 -8.64 41.69
N LEU A 20 9.35 -8.47 40.91
CA LEU A 20 9.42 -8.37 39.44
C LEU A 20 10.05 -7.03 39.02
N ILE A 21 9.64 -5.95 39.66
CA ILE A 21 10.22 -4.62 39.43
C ILE A 21 11.72 -4.63 39.74
N SER A 22 12.13 -5.26 40.84
CA SER A 22 13.51 -5.24 41.33
C SER A 22 14.53 -5.96 40.46
N ILE A 23 14.08 -6.77 39.49
CA ILE A 23 14.94 -7.49 38.54
C ILE A 23 14.75 -7.01 37.09
N LEU A 24 13.79 -6.12 36.84
CA LEU A 24 13.48 -5.65 35.50
C LEU A 24 14.47 -4.56 35.07
N ASN A 25 15.04 -4.75 33.89
CA ASN A 25 15.88 -3.76 33.22
C ASN A 25 15.23 -3.39 31.90
N THR A 26 15.16 -2.10 31.58
CA THR A 26 14.63 -1.61 30.30
C THR A 26 15.70 -0.84 29.55
N PHE A 27 15.84 -1.13 28.26
CA PHE A 27 16.70 -0.39 27.34
C PHE A 27 15.83 0.46 26.44
N VAL A 28 16.13 1.75 26.36
CA VAL A 28 15.28 2.73 25.68
C VAL A 28 16.14 3.54 24.72
N GLY A 29 15.83 3.45 23.42
CA GLY A 29 16.39 4.35 22.41
C GLY A 29 15.72 5.72 22.55
N VAL A 30 16.52 6.80 22.50
CA VAL A 30 16.02 8.15 22.75
C VAL A 30 16.44 9.09 21.64
N LYS A 31 15.52 9.35 20.71
CA LYS A 31 15.59 10.37 19.67
C LYS A 31 14.39 11.31 19.81
N GLU A 32 14.67 12.61 19.79
CA GLU A 32 13.64 13.63 19.93
C GLU A 32 12.82 13.75 18.64
N ASN A 33 11.50 13.81 18.78
CA ASN A 33 10.55 14.03 17.68
C ASN A 33 10.75 13.09 16.47
N SER A 34 10.99 11.80 16.74
CA SER A 34 11.35 10.83 15.70
C SER A 34 10.38 9.66 15.57
N THR A 35 9.62 9.35 16.61
CA THR A 35 8.65 8.23 16.59
C THR A 35 7.22 8.73 16.39
N LEU A 36 6.51 8.10 15.45
CA LEU A 36 5.12 8.41 15.15
C LEU A 36 4.22 8.18 16.37
N ARG A 37 3.57 9.24 16.83
CA ARG A 37 2.65 9.20 17.98
C ARG A 37 1.19 9.27 17.58
N TYR A 38 0.87 10.13 16.61
CA TYR A 38 -0.48 10.30 16.12
C TYR A 38 -0.50 10.41 14.61
N ILE A 39 -1.48 9.74 14.01
CA ILE A 39 -1.91 9.99 12.63
C ILE A 39 -3.14 10.89 12.73
N ASN A 40 -3.04 12.11 12.20
CA ASN A 40 -4.19 12.99 12.06
C ASN A 40 -5.05 12.47 10.92
N VAL A 41 -6.33 12.25 11.19
CA VAL A 41 -7.27 11.77 10.19
C VAL A 41 -8.38 12.80 9.95
N GLU A 42 -8.78 12.93 8.70
CA GLU A 42 -9.95 13.71 8.29
C GLU A 42 -11.09 12.80 7.86
N ARG A 43 -12.30 13.35 7.86
CA ARG A 43 -13.46 12.63 7.33
C ARG A 43 -13.27 12.42 5.82
N GLN A 44 -13.59 11.21 5.35
CA GLN A 44 -13.67 10.91 3.92
C GLN A 44 -14.42 12.00 3.16
N ASN A 45 -13.83 12.47 2.07
CA ASN A 45 -14.57 13.29 1.11
C ASN A 45 -15.51 12.39 0.26
N GLN A 46 -16.28 12.96 -0.65
CA GLN A 46 -17.20 12.17 -1.50
C GLN A 46 -16.45 11.20 -2.41
N PHE A 47 -15.26 11.59 -2.86
CA PHE A 47 -14.40 10.78 -3.69
C PHE A 47 -13.87 9.58 -2.91
N ASP A 48 -13.27 9.78 -1.73
CA ASP A 48 -12.79 8.70 -0.84
C ASP A 48 -13.89 7.68 -0.51
N ARG A 49 -15.12 8.16 -0.24
CA ARG A 49 -16.30 7.30 -0.02
C ARG A 49 -16.63 6.43 -1.22
N PHE A 50 -16.62 7.03 -2.41
CA PHE A 50 -16.84 6.28 -3.64
C PHE A 50 -15.79 5.19 -3.84
N LEU A 51 -14.55 5.44 -3.42
CA LEU A 51 -13.48 4.45 -3.52
C LEU A 51 -13.56 3.36 -2.46
N GLY A 52 -14.47 3.48 -1.49
CA GLY A 52 -14.46 2.62 -0.30
C GLY A 52 -13.16 2.76 0.50
N LYS A 53 -12.45 3.89 0.38
CA LYS A 53 -11.17 4.11 1.07
C LYS A 53 -11.38 4.86 2.38
N TRP A 54 -10.52 4.58 3.37
CA TRP A 54 -10.44 5.34 4.62
C TRP A 54 -11.72 5.31 5.46
N GLU A 55 -12.32 4.13 5.64
CA GLU A 55 -13.58 3.95 6.41
C GLU A 55 -13.54 4.67 7.77
N ASP A 56 -12.38 4.61 8.44
CA ASP A 56 -12.14 5.21 9.74
C ASP A 56 -11.54 6.63 9.71
N GLY A 57 -11.36 7.21 8.52
CA GLY A 57 -10.78 8.54 8.30
C GLY A 57 -9.48 8.49 7.50
N LYS A 58 -9.27 9.50 6.64
CA LYS A 58 -8.11 9.61 5.75
C LYS A 58 -6.94 10.25 6.48
N PRO A 59 -5.73 9.65 6.47
CA PRO A 59 -4.56 10.27 7.06
C PRO A 59 -4.20 11.54 6.29
N VAL A 60 -4.03 12.65 7.00
CA VAL A 60 -3.67 13.96 6.44
C VAL A 60 -2.39 14.54 7.05
N GLY A 61 -1.81 13.84 8.00
CA GLY A 61 -0.54 14.22 8.58
C GLY A 61 -0.20 13.42 9.80
N GLU A 62 1.04 13.57 10.23
CA GLU A 62 1.64 12.80 11.30
C GLU A 62 2.14 13.74 12.39
N LYS A 63 2.14 13.25 13.62
CA LYS A 63 2.75 13.93 14.76
C LYS A 63 3.68 12.96 15.44
N TYR A 64 4.91 13.44 15.64
CA TYR A 64 5.98 12.68 16.24
C TYR A 64 6.19 13.09 17.69
N ALA A 65 6.85 12.22 18.44
CA ALA A 65 7.32 12.47 19.79
C ALA A 65 8.64 11.72 20.03
N GLY A 66 9.19 11.85 21.23
CA GLY A 66 10.41 11.14 21.61
C GLY A 66 10.21 9.61 21.63
N GLY A 67 11.16 8.89 21.03
CA GLY A 67 11.18 7.43 20.94
C GLY A 67 12.42 6.95 20.19
N ASP A 68 12.36 5.73 19.66
CA ASP A 68 13.45 5.07 18.93
C ASP A 68 13.08 4.83 17.44
N ASP A 69 12.34 5.76 16.83
CA ASP A 69 11.75 5.65 15.47
C ASP A 69 10.65 4.59 15.30
N ALA A 70 10.45 3.68 16.26
CA ALA A 70 9.36 2.69 16.22
C ALA A 70 8.47 2.73 17.48
N VAL A 71 9.09 2.82 18.65
CA VAL A 71 8.47 2.75 19.97
C VAL A 71 8.70 4.05 20.73
N LEU A 72 7.62 4.61 21.29
CA LEU A 72 7.67 5.84 22.08
C LEU A 72 8.41 5.60 23.41
N ASN A 73 9.17 6.59 23.89
CA ASN A 73 9.94 6.49 25.15
C ASN A 73 9.08 6.03 26.33
N PHE A 74 7.86 6.57 26.45
CA PHE A 74 6.94 6.23 27.54
C PHE A 74 6.31 4.83 27.42
N SER A 75 6.42 4.20 26.24
CA SER A 75 6.01 2.81 26.00
C SER A 75 7.17 1.83 26.21
N ALA A 76 8.41 2.29 26.01
CA ALA A 76 9.63 1.47 26.16
C ALA A 76 10.18 1.42 27.60
N SER A 77 9.69 2.30 28.49
CA SER A 77 10.15 2.39 29.88
C SER A 77 9.03 2.11 30.88
N LEU A 78 9.44 1.51 32.00
CA LEU A 78 8.64 1.39 33.21
C LEU A 78 9.34 2.19 34.31
N ASP A 79 8.75 3.30 34.75
CA ASP A 79 9.38 4.29 35.65
C ASP A 79 9.94 3.69 36.95
N ASN A 80 9.34 2.59 37.41
CA ASN A 80 9.72 1.90 38.63
C ASN A 80 10.71 0.75 38.43
N ALA A 81 11.09 0.38 37.20
CA ALA A 81 12.05 -0.70 36.93
C ALA A 81 13.38 -0.53 37.69
N ALA A 82 14.07 -1.65 37.95
CA ALA A 82 15.36 -1.62 38.66
C ALA A 82 16.39 -0.74 37.96
N HIS A 83 16.44 -0.81 36.62
CA HIS A 83 17.25 0.07 35.80
C HIS A 83 16.53 0.46 34.51
N VAL A 84 16.56 1.77 34.20
CA VAL A 84 16.14 2.33 32.91
C VAL A 84 17.39 2.88 32.24
N ILE A 85 17.79 2.26 31.13
CA ILE A 85 19.03 2.55 30.41
C ILE A 85 18.65 3.32 29.15
N ASN A 86 18.90 4.63 29.16
CA ASN A 86 18.62 5.51 28.03
C ASN A 86 19.84 5.57 27.09
N LEU A 87 19.65 5.14 25.85
CA LEU A 87 20.65 5.19 24.79
C LEU A 87 20.31 6.36 23.86
N LEU A 88 20.98 7.48 24.08
CA LEU A 88 20.73 8.73 23.37
C LEU A 88 21.13 8.62 21.89
N GLY A 89 20.24 9.01 21.00
CA GLY A 89 20.45 9.00 19.55
C GLY A 89 20.18 7.66 18.87
N PHE A 90 19.82 6.62 19.63
CA PHE A 90 19.58 5.27 19.11
C PHE A 90 18.17 5.13 18.56
N ASP A 91 18.03 4.52 17.40
CA ASP A 91 16.77 3.98 16.92
C ASP A 91 16.52 2.55 17.44
N HIS A 92 15.40 1.95 17.02
CA HIS A 92 14.96 0.64 17.49
C HIS A 92 15.92 -0.47 17.10
N GLY A 93 16.54 -0.39 15.91
CA GLY A 93 17.52 -1.36 15.44
C GLY A 93 18.83 -1.23 16.21
N ASP A 94 19.27 0.01 16.44
CA ASP A 94 20.53 0.30 17.12
C ASP A 94 20.67 -0.38 18.49
N LEU A 95 19.56 -0.61 19.19
CA LEU A 95 19.50 -1.26 20.50
C LEU A 95 20.12 -2.66 20.50
N VAL A 96 19.98 -3.41 19.40
CA VAL A 96 20.45 -4.80 19.29
C VAL A 96 21.49 -5.00 18.20
N GLU A 97 21.57 -4.09 17.23
CA GLU A 97 22.47 -4.22 16.08
C GLU A 97 23.83 -3.56 16.30
N THR A 98 23.89 -2.43 17.03
CA THR A 98 25.16 -1.72 17.22
C THR A 98 25.99 -2.34 18.33
N ILE A 99 27.32 -2.18 18.21
CA ILE A 99 28.27 -2.56 19.27
C ILE A 99 27.91 -1.89 20.59
N ALA A 100 27.51 -0.62 20.56
CA ALA A 100 27.21 0.14 21.76
C ALA A 100 25.89 -0.31 22.43
N GLY A 101 24.86 -0.65 21.66
CA GLY A 101 23.61 -1.22 22.19
C GLY A 101 23.84 -2.60 22.82
N GLN A 102 24.54 -3.48 22.10
CA GLN A 102 24.94 -4.79 22.61
C GLN A 102 25.82 -4.69 23.87
N GLN A 103 26.76 -3.74 23.93
CA GLN A 103 27.60 -3.51 25.10
C GLN A 103 26.79 -3.08 26.33
N ALA A 104 25.74 -2.26 26.14
CA ALA A 104 24.86 -1.87 27.23
C ALA A 104 24.14 -3.09 27.85
N ILE A 105 23.71 -4.04 27.01
CA ILE A 105 23.13 -5.32 27.44
C ILE A 105 24.17 -6.16 28.19
N MET A 106 25.38 -6.29 27.68
CA MET A 106 26.43 -7.06 28.36
C MET A 106 26.78 -6.47 29.74
N ASN A 107 26.81 -5.14 29.85
CA ASN A 107 27.08 -4.44 31.10
C ASN A 107 26.03 -4.74 32.17
N ILE A 108 24.74 -4.74 31.81
CA ILE A 108 23.67 -5.02 32.79
C ILE A 108 23.70 -6.48 33.27
N LEU A 109 24.11 -7.39 32.38
CA LEU A 109 24.26 -8.81 32.70
C LEU A 109 25.56 -9.10 33.48
N GLY A 110 26.44 -8.12 33.67
CA GLY A 110 27.75 -8.31 34.29
C GLY A 110 28.71 -9.16 33.44
N LEU A 111 28.51 -9.17 32.12
CA LEU A 111 29.33 -9.92 31.17
C LEU A 111 30.40 -9.02 30.54
N SER A 112 31.55 -9.60 30.23
CA SER A 112 32.66 -8.91 29.56
C SER A 112 33.22 -9.79 28.45
N PRO A 113 32.51 -9.89 27.31
CA PRO A 113 32.97 -10.71 26.19
C PRO A 113 34.29 -10.17 25.62
N SER A 114 35.08 -11.04 25.00
CA SER A 114 36.35 -10.67 24.35
C SER A 114 36.17 -9.84 23.08
N GLY A 115 34.95 -9.74 22.55
CA GLY A 115 34.58 -8.90 21.42
C GLY A 115 33.07 -8.84 21.21
N ILE A 116 32.62 -7.73 20.65
CA ILE A 116 31.23 -7.48 20.23
C ILE A 116 31.30 -7.05 18.77
N VAL A 117 30.45 -7.64 17.93
CA VAL A 117 30.42 -7.36 16.48
C VAL A 117 29.03 -6.83 16.16
N ALA A 118 28.98 -5.74 15.39
CA ALA A 118 27.70 -5.21 14.92
C ALA A 118 26.96 -6.28 14.10
N ALA A 119 25.63 -6.27 14.17
CA ALA A 119 24.83 -7.07 13.26
C ALA A 119 25.11 -6.61 11.82
N PRO A 120 25.17 -7.53 10.84
CA PRO A 120 25.25 -7.14 9.45
C PRO A 120 23.97 -6.38 9.06
N GLU A 121 24.15 -5.25 8.37
CA GLU A 121 23.04 -4.47 7.82
C GLU A 121 22.21 -5.34 6.87
N ILE A 122 20.91 -5.44 7.11
CA ILE A 122 19.99 -6.13 6.21
C ILE A 122 19.60 -5.13 5.13
N THR A 123 20.17 -5.26 3.93
CA THR A 123 19.78 -4.42 2.79
C THR A 123 18.35 -4.76 2.37
N TYR A 124 17.39 -3.89 2.71
CA TYR A 124 16.00 -3.96 2.28
C TYR A 124 15.68 -2.96 1.16
N GLU A 125 16.65 -2.14 0.74
CA GLU A 125 16.49 -1.17 -0.34
C GLU A 125 17.52 -1.44 -1.47
N PRO A 126 17.09 -1.51 -2.75
CA PRO A 126 15.70 -1.57 -3.19
C PRO A 126 15.06 -2.94 -2.90
N SER A 127 13.75 -2.98 -2.64
CA SER A 127 13.01 -4.25 -2.54
C SER A 127 11.61 -4.18 -3.14
N LEU A 128 11.16 -5.32 -3.66
CA LEU A 128 9.75 -5.52 -3.97
C LEU A 128 9.05 -6.22 -2.83
N VAL A 129 7.89 -5.70 -2.47
CA VAL A 129 7.01 -6.22 -1.42
C VAL A 129 5.70 -6.64 -2.07
N PHE A 130 5.20 -7.81 -1.73
CA PHE A 130 3.87 -8.26 -2.12
C PHE A 130 3.13 -8.74 -0.88
N GLN A 131 1.91 -8.24 -0.66
CA GLN A 131 1.06 -8.63 0.45
C GLN A 131 -0.34 -8.92 -0.07
N LEU A 132 -0.84 -10.12 0.19
CA LEU A 132 -2.17 -10.54 -0.24
C LEU A 132 -3.11 -10.68 0.96
N ALA A 133 -4.14 -9.84 1.03
CA ALA A 133 -5.19 -9.91 2.04
C ALA A 133 -6.39 -10.68 1.48
N SER A 134 -6.39 -12.02 1.63
CA SER A 134 -7.48 -12.90 1.21
C SER A 134 -7.24 -14.37 1.63
N SER A 135 -8.23 -15.24 1.43
CA SER A 135 -8.08 -16.71 1.47
C SER A 135 -7.36 -17.28 0.23
N VAL A 136 -7.24 -16.52 -0.86
CA VAL A 136 -6.58 -16.96 -2.11
C VAL A 136 -5.05 -16.91 -2.01
N ASN A 137 -4.35 -17.58 -2.92
CA ASN A 137 -2.89 -17.74 -2.94
C ASN A 137 -2.22 -16.84 -3.99
N MET A 138 -0.91 -16.61 -3.85
CA MET A 138 -0.12 -15.90 -4.87
C MET A 138 1.17 -16.62 -5.24
N THR A 139 1.54 -16.46 -6.50
CA THR A 139 2.84 -16.81 -7.06
C THR A 139 3.35 -15.64 -7.90
N ILE A 140 4.64 -15.37 -7.81
CA ILE A 140 5.34 -14.33 -8.55
C ILE A 140 6.31 -14.99 -9.50
N LEU A 141 6.32 -14.58 -10.77
CA LEU A 141 7.30 -14.93 -11.79
C LEU A 141 8.14 -13.69 -12.12
N GLY A 142 9.44 -13.78 -11.87
CA GLY A 142 10.42 -12.75 -12.17
C GLY A 142 10.81 -12.67 -13.65
N PRO A 143 11.48 -11.58 -14.07
CA PRO A 143 11.90 -11.36 -15.45
C PRO A 143 12.84 -12.43 -16.03
N ASP A 144 13.56 -13.13 -15.17
CA ASP A 144 14.49 -14.23 -15.45
C ASP A 144 13.81 -15.60 -15.47
N GLY A 145 12.50 -15.66 -15.22
CA GLY A 145 11.73 -16.90 -15.14
C GLY A 145 11.77 -17.57 -13.77
N TRP A 146 12.43 -16.96 -12.78
CA TRP A 146 12.43 -17.44 -11.41
C TRP A 146 11.11 -17.13 -10.71
N GLN A 147 10.72 -17.96 -9.75
CA GLN A 147 9.44 -17.95 -9.11
C GLN A 147 9.56 -17.98 -7.59
N ILE A 148 8.53 -17.44 -6.94
CA ILE A 148 8.34 -17.48 -5.50
C ILE A 148 6.84 -17.44 -5.20
N GLY A 149 6.38 -18.19 -4.20
CA GLY A 149 5.00 -18.16 -3.74
C GLY A 149 4.45 -19.55 -3.44
N GLN A 150 3.12 -19.67 -3.45
CA GLN A 150 2.46 -20.90 -3.07
C GLN A 150 2.69 -22.01 -4.11
N GLY A 151 3.10 -23.19 -3.63
CA GLY A 151 3.19 -24.39 -4.48
C GLY A 151 4.33 -24.38 -5.50
N VAL A 152 5.25 -23.41 -5.44
CA VAL A 152 6.43 -23.33 -6.29
C VAL A 152 7.72 -23.33 -5.46
N GLU A 153 8.80 -23.83 -6.06
CA GLU A 153 10.13 -23.73 -5.46
C GLU A 153 10.62 -22.29 -5.53
N ASN A 154 11.05 -21.73 -4.40
CA ASN A 154 11.66 -20.41 -4.38
C ASN A 154 13.08 -20.48 -4.94
N ASN A 155 13.28 -19.89 -6.12
CA ASN A 155 14.59 -19.76 -6.76
C ASN A 155 15.00 -18.30 -6.99
N ILE A 156 14.28 -17.32 -6.43
CA ILE A 156 14.69 -15.91 -6.45
C ILE A 156 15.67 -15.67 -5.28
N PRO A 157 16.92 -15.23 -5.52
CA PRO A 157 17.94 -15.06 -4.50
C PRO A 157 17.50 -14.12 -3.38
N ASN A 158 17.81 -14.50 -2.15
CA ASN A 158 17.56 -13.72 -0.92
C ASN A 158 16.09 -13.32 -0.71
N SER A 159 15.17 -13.85 -1.50
CA SER A 159 13.75 -13.57 -1.36
C SER A 159 13.13 -14.40 -0.23
N THR A 160 12.07 -13.88 0.37
CA THR A 160 11.34 -14.52 1.46
C THR A 160 9.87 -14.64 1.10
N TYR A 161 9.27 -15.80 1.34
CA TYR A 161 7.83 -16.02 1.29
C TYR A 161 7.34 -16.49 2.66
N SER A 162 6.35 -15.78 3.21
CA SER A 162 5.62 -16.20 4.40
C SER A 162 4.22 -16.68 3.97
N PRO A 163 3.96 -18.00 3.93
CA PRO A 163 2.66 -18.53 3.52
C PRO A 163 1.52 -18.10 4.44
N GLU A 164 1.77 -18.07 5.76
CA GLU A 164 0.77 -17.71 6.77
C GLU A 164 0.32 -16.26 6.63
N ASN A 165 1.28 -15.35 6.38
CA ASN A 165 1.00 -13.93 6.21
C ASN A 165 0.70 -13.55 4.76
N LYS A 166 0.86 -14.47 3.79
CA LYS A 166 0.76 -14.22 2.35
C LYS A 166 1.57 -12.99 1.92
N PHE A 167 2.82 -12.99 2.37
CA PHE A 167 3.78 -11.90 2.21
C PHE A 167 5.01 -12.39 1.46
N ILE A 168 5.46 -11.65 0.46
CA ILE A 168 6.70 -11.90 -0.28
C ILE A 168 7.57 -10.64 -0.26
N LEU A 169 8.86 -10.83 0.04
CA LEU A 169 9.90 -9.80 -0.07
C LEU A 169 10.95 -10.28 -1.07
N ILE A 170 11.28 -9.44 -2.05
CA ILE A 170 12.36 -9.67 -3.01
C ILE A 170 13.36 -8.50 -2.90
N PRO A 171 14.45 -8.66 -2.14
CA PRO A 171 15.53 -7.68 -2.10
C PRO A 171 16.28 -7.62 -3.43
N ASN A 172 16.77 -6.44 -3.80
CA ASN A 172 17.52 -6.20 -5.04
C ASN A 172 16.81 -6.77 -6.29
N PRO A 173 15.54 -6.40 -6.53
CA PRO A 173 14.76 -6.94 -7.64
C PRO A 173 15.42 -6.62 -8.98
N LEU A 174 15.32 -7.54 -9.94
CA LEU A 174 15.76 -7.32 -11.31
C LEU A 174 14.87 -6.28 -12.00
N GLU A 175 15.45 -5.52 -12.92
CA GLU A 175 14.64 -4.73 -13.84
C GLU A 175 13.82 -5.66 -14.77
N GLY A 176 12.54 -5.32 -14.98
CA GLY A 176 11.70 -6.06 -15.92
C GLY A 176 10.24 -6.11 -15.49
N ASN A 177 9.47 -7.04 -16.05
CA ASN A 177 8.10 -7.28 -15.62
C ASN A 177 8.09 -8.50 -14.70
N TYR A 178 7.54 -8.31 -13.52
CA TYR A 178 7.10 -9.38 -12.65
C TYR A 178 5.64 -9.70 -12.96
N GLU A 179 5.34 -10.97 -13.12
CA GLU A 179 3.98 -11.47 -13.31
C GLU A 179 3.49 -12.06 -12.00
N ILE A 180 2.37 -11.55 -11.48
CA ILE A 180 1.72 -12.05 -10.28
C ILE A 180 0.51 -12.89 -10.69
N HIS A 181 0.48 -14.13 -10.22
CA HIS A 181 -0.64 -15.04 -10.36
C HIS A 181 -1.36 -15.14 -9.04
N VAL A 182 -2.65 -14.80 -9.02
CA VAL A 182 -3.51 -14.98 -7.86
C VAL A 182 -4.42 -16.18 -8.11
N THR A 183 -4.38 -17.20 -7.27
CA THR A 183 -5.12 -18.46 -7.51
C THR A 183 -5.94 -18.87 -6.30
N SER A 184 -7.04 -19.59 -6.51
CA SER A 184 -7.82 -20.19 -5.42
C SER A 184 -7.87 -21.70 -5.57
N GLU A 185 -7.57 -22.43 -4.49
CA GLU A 185 -7.74 -23.88 -4.42
C GLU A 185 -9.12 -24.29 -3.89
N GLU A 186 -9.79 -23.41 -3.14
CA GLU A 186 -11.13 -23.61 -2.56
C GLU A 186 -12.14 -22.60 -3.14
N ASP A 187 -13.28 -22.38 -2.47
CA ASP A 187 -14.41 -21.52 -2.92
C ASP A 187 -14.00 -20.12 -3.43
N GLY A 188 -12.80 -19.65 -3.08
CA GLY A 188 -12.23 -18.42 -3.56
C GLY A 188 -12.74 -17.22 -2.78
N GLY A 189 -12.68 -16.06 -3.42
CA GLY A 189 -13.14 -14.84 -2.79
C GLY A 189 -12.51 -13.59 -3.37
N SER A 190 -13.00 -12.46 -2.86
CA SER A 190 -12.38 -11.17 -3.10
C SER A 190 -10.97 -11.13 -2.51
N TYR A 191 -10.06 -10.48 -3.21
CA TYR A 191 -8.70 -10.28 -2.73
C TYR A 191 -8.28 -8.83 -2.89
N GLN A 192 -7.34 -8.43 -2.04
CA GLN A 192 -6.56 -7.21 -2.18
C GLN A 192 -5.08 -7.60 -2.19
N LEU A 193 -4.40 -7.32 -3.29
CA LEU A 193 -2.95 -7.50 -3.44
C LEU A 193 -2.30 -6.12 -3.37
N ILE A 194 -1.40 -5.93 -2.42
CA ILE A 194 -0.59 -4.73 -2.26
C ILE A 194 0.80 -5.04 -2.80
N VAL A 195 1.30 -4.23 -3.71
CA VAL A 195 2.63 -4.35 -4.31
C VAL A 195 3.42 -3.09 -3.99
N GLY A 196 4.52 -3.22 -3.26
CA GLY A 196 5.43 -2.13 -2.90
C GLY A 196 6.76 -2.25 -3.66
N LEU A 197 7.34 -1.10 -4.01
CA LEU A 197 8.75 -0.96 -4.36
C LEU A 197 9.36 0.05 -3.38
N ILE A 198 10.23 -0.43 -2.52
CA ILE A 198 10.99 0.38 -1.57
C ILE A 198 12.31 0.74 -2.25
N THR A 199 12.71 2.02 -2.22
CA THR A 199 13.97 2.51 -2.79
C THR A 199 14.53 3.62 -1.93
N GLU A 200 15.83 3.93 -2.07
CA GLU A 200 16.45 5.10 -1.41
C GLU A 200 15.74 6.43 -1.76
N GLY A 201 15.07 6.50 -2.93
CA GLY A 201 14.35 7.68 -3.41
C GLY A 201 12.90 7.78 -2.91
N GLY A 202 12.44 6.80 -2.15
CA GLY A 202 11.07 6.69 -1.62
C GLY A 202 10.37 5.39 -1.99
N ASP A 203 9.19 5.22 -1.39
CA ASP A 203 8.39 4.01 -1.51
C ASP A 203 7.22 4.20 -2.48
N TYR A 204 6.99 3.20 -3.32
CA TYR A 204 5.93 3.18 -4.32
C TYR A 204 5.01 2.00 -4.06
N TRP A 205 3.74 2.26 -3.76
CA TRP A 205 2.76 1.22 -3.44
C TRP A 205 1.64 1.20 -4.48
N ARG A 206 1.19 -0.01 -4.85
CA ARG A 206 0.02 -0.23 -5.70
C ARG A 206 -0.91 -1.23 -5.07
N VAL A 207 -2.21 -0.98 -5.21
CA VAL A 207 -3.24 -1.91 -4.74
C VAL A 207 -4.02 -2.47 -5.92
N TYR A 208 -4.07 -3.78 -6.02
CA TYR A 208 -4.89 -4.52 -6.95
C TYR A 208 -6.03 -5.21 -6.20
N GLN A 209 -7.23 -5.17 -6.76
CA GLN A 209 -8.40 -5.83 -6.19
C GLN A 209 -9.04 -6.71 -7.25
N GLY A 210 -9.48 -7.89 -6.85
CA GLY A 210 -10.16 -8.81 -7.76
C GLY A 210 -10.92 -9.88 -7.02
N VAL A 211 -11.41 -10.86 -7.76
CA VAL A 211 -12.04 -12.07 -7.23
C VAL A 211 -11.39 -13.25 -7.93
N ALA A 212 -10.89 -14.22 -7.16
CA ALA A 212 -10.39 -15.46 -7.72
C ALA A 212 -11.32 -16.62 -7.33
N THR A 213 -11.57 -17.52 -8.26
CA THR A 213 -12.35 -18.75 -8.04
C THR A 213 -11.58 -19.95 -8.63
N PRO A 214 -11.89 -21.20 -8.25
CA PRO A 214 -11.25 -22.38 -8.85
C PRO A 214 -11.43 -22.47 -10.37
N SER A 215 -12.58 -22.00 -10.87
CA SER A 215 -12.94 -22.03 -12.29
C SER A 215 -12.39 -20.84 -13.09
N SER A 216 -11.91 -19.82 -12.39
CA SER A 216 -11.30 -18.62 -12.95
C SER A 216 -10.14 -18.24 -12.05
N PRO A 217 -8.93 -18.83 -12.26
CA PRO A 217 -7.73 -18.32 -11.59
C PRO A 217 -7.68 -16.81 -11.80
N GLY A 218 -7.32 -16.09 -10.74
CA GLY A 218 -7.39 -14.63 -10.66
C GLY A 218 -6.52 -13.93 -11.70
N ASP A 219 -6.51 -12.60 -11.62
CA ASP A 219 -5.87 -11.76 -12.62
C ASP A 219 -4.36 -12.06 -12.77
N HIS A 220 -3.87 -12.03 -14.02
CA HIS A 220 -2.45 -11.95 -14.33
C HIS A 220 -2.04 -10.49 -14.23
N ILE A 221 -1.42 -10.12 -13.11
CA ILE A 221 -1.02 -8.74 -12.86
C ILE A 221 0.43 -8.58 -13.27
N PHE A 222 0.73 -7.57 -14.07
CA PHE A 222 2.10 -7.22 -14.43
C PHE A 222 2.55 -6.00 -13.64
N PHE A 223 3.64 -6.16 -12.89
CA PHE A 223 4.31 -5.06 -12.20
C PHE A 223 5.71 -4.86 -12.79
N SER A 224 6.09 -3.61 -13.03
CA SER A 224 7.45 -3.27 -13.42
C SER A 224 8.00 -2.26 -12.43
N PRO A 225 9.21 -2.48 -11.88
CA PRO A 225 9.86 -1.54 -11.00
C PRO A 225 10.37 -0.29 -11.74
N THR A 226 10.10 -0.13 -13.04
CA THR A 226 10.41 1.09 -13.81
C THR A 226 9.15 1.96 -14.03
N PRO A 227 9.05 3.15 -13.43
CA PRO A 227 7.87 4.03 -13.53
C PRO A 227 7.51 4.46 -14.98
N ASN A 228 8.51 4.60 -15.85
CA ASN A 228 8.35 5.26 -17.17
C ASN A 228 7.52 4.48 -18.22
N ARG A 229 7.24 3.18 -18.03
CA ARG A 229 6.41 2.40 -18.98
C ARG A 229 4.91 2.47 -18.73
N LEU A 230 4.48 2.89 -17.54
CA LEU A 230 3.06 2.96 -17.20
C LEU A 230 2.34 4.06 -17.99
N LYS A 231 3.00 5.19 -18.17
CA LYS A 231 2.46 6.40 -18.83
C LYS A 231 1.96 6.15 -20.26
N SER A 232 2.80 5.56 -21.12
CA SER A 232 2.45 5.29 -22.52
C SER A 232 1.39 4.19 -22.67
N TYR A 233 1.40 3.22 -21.75
CA TYR A 233 0.39 2.17 -21.67
C TYR A 233 -0.98 2.73 -21.28
N LEU A 234 -1.05 3.53 -20.20
CA LEU A 234 -2.28 4.17 -19.71
C LEU A 234 -2.93 5.05 -20.78
N LEU A 235 -2.13 5.85 -21.49
CA LEU A 235 -2.59 6.72 -22.57
C LEU A 235 -3.18 5.91 -23.74
N THR A 236 -2.53 4.82 -24.11
CA THR A 236 -2.96 3.96 -25.23
C THR A 236 -4.26 3.24 -24.91
N GLN A 237 -4.34 2.63 -23.72
CA GLN A 237 -5.53 1.89 -23.27
C GLN A 237 -6.73 2.82 -23.06
N SER A 238 -6.52 4.00 -22.48
CA SER A 238 -7.58 5.00 -22.29
C SER A 238 -8.17 5.43 -23.64
N LYS A 239 -7.31 5.77 -24.62
CA LYS A 239 -7.75 6.16 -25.97
C LYS A 239 -8.52 5.04 -26.69
N ALA A 240 -8.03 3.80 -26.62
CA ALA A 240 -8.69 2.64 -27.23
C ALA A 240 -10.08 2.37 -26.61
N THR A 241 -10.18 2.49 -25.29
CA THR A 241 -11.42 2.26 -24.54
C THR A 241 -12.46 3.34 -24.83
N ILE A 242 -12.03 4.61 -24.87
CA ILE A 242 -12.85 5.76 -25.28
C ILE A 242 -13.38 5.59 -26.71
N PHE A 243 -12.52 5.15 -27.63
CA PHE A 243 -12.91 4.94 -29.02
C PHE A 243 -13.97 3.84 -29.12
N SER A 244 -13.81 2.75 -28.37
CA SER A 244 -14.77 1.65 -28.29
C SER A 244 -16.11 2.10 -27.69
N LEU A 245 -16.09 2.95 -26.65
CA LEU A 245 -17.28 3.56 -26.05
C LEU A 245 -18.07 4.39 -27.07
N LYS A 246 -17.41 5.31 -27.77
CA LYS A 246 -18.07 6.13 -28.83
C LYS A 246 -18.66 5.26 -29.93
N LYS A 247 -17.92 4.24 -30.37
CA LYS A 247 -18.36 3.31 -31.41
C LYS A 247 -19.59 2.51 -30.98
N ASN A 248 -19.63 2.04 -29.74
CA ASN A 248 -20.76 1.28 -29.20
C ASN A 248 -21.99 2.17 -28.99
N PHE A 249 -21.78 3.38 -28.45
CA PHE A 249 -22.84 4.36 -28.27
C PHE A 249 -23.54 4.73 -29.57
N ASN A 250 -22.78 4.97 -30.66
CA ASN A 250 -23.35 5.32 -31.96
C ASN A 250 -24.27 4.24 -32.57
N LYS A 251 -24.14 2.98 -32.13
CA LYS A 251 -24.98 1.87 -32.58
C LYS A 251 -26.32 1.79 -31.84
N GLN A 252 -26.49 2.53 -30.75
CA GLN A 252 -27.69 2.45 -29.92
C GLN A 252 -28.86 3.23 -30.49
N LYS A 253 -30.04 2.60 -30.46
CA LYS A 253 -31.32 3.21 -30.79
C LYS A 253 -31.84 3.93 -29.54
N ILE A 254 -31.40 5.17 -29.36
CA ILE A 254 -31.83 6.06 -28.27
C ILE A 254 -32.45 7.33 -28.84
N THR A 255 -33.30 7.98 -28.05
CA THR A 255 -33.92 9.25 -28.46
C THR A 255 -32.86 10.35 -28.63
N PRO A 256 -33.06 11.34 -29.53
CA PRO A 256 -32.12 12.43 -29.72
C PRO A 256 -31.81 13.22 -28.43
N GLN A 257 -32.81 13.37 -27.57
CA GLN A 257 -32.66 14.06 -26.28
C GLN A 257 -31.76 13.29 -25.31
N LEU A 258 -31.94 11.97 -25.20
CA LEU A 258 -31.09 11.13 -24.36
C LEU A 258 -29.66 11.07 -24.94
N ARG A 259 -29.54 11.02 -26.27
CA ARG A 259 -28.25 11.04 -26.97
C ARG A 259 -27.44 12.29 -26.63
N GLY A 260 -28.04 13.48 -26.74
CA GLY A 260 -27.34 14.74 -26.43
C GLY A 260 -26.85 14.82 -24.99
N LYS A 261 -27.62 14.29 -24.02
CA LYS A 261 -27.21 14.25 -22.61
C LYS A 261 -25.99 13.33 -22.39
N ILE A 262 -26.00 12.15 -23.00
CA ILE A 262 -24.88 11.19 -22.88
C ILE A 262 -23.64 11.75 -23.58
N GLU A 263 -23.78 12.33 -24.77
CA GLU A 263 -22.65 12.95 -25.49
C GLU A 263 -22.03 14.09 -24.69
N SER A 264 -22.84 14.92 -24.03
CA SER A 264 -22.35 15.98 -23.16
C SER A 264 -21.57 15.44 -21.96
N LYS A 265 -22.10 14.44 -21.24
CA LYS A 265 -21.41 13.83 -20.09
C LYS A 265 -20.13 13.12 -20.52
N LEU A 266 -20.19 12.38 -21.63
CA LEU A 266 -19.02 11.73 -22.21
C LEU A 266 -17.97 12.78 -22.61
N ALA A 267 -18.34 13.90 -23.23
CA ALA A 267 -17.39 14.95 -23.59
C ALA A 267 -16.68 15.55 -22.37
N VAL A 268 -17.39 15.77 -21.25
CA VAL A 268 -16.80 16.23 -19.99
C VAL A 268 -15.82 15.20 -19.43
N CYS A 269 -16.23 13.93 -19.38
CA CYS A 269 -15.38 12.82 -18.94
C CYS A 269 -14.08 12.74 -19.78
N LEU A 270 -14.21 12.80 -21.10
CA LEU A 270 -13.08 12.79 -22.03
C LEU A 270 -12.16 13.99 -21.89
N GLY A 271 -12.72 15.19 -21.71
CA GLY A 271 -11.94 16.41 -21.48
C GLY A 271 -11.09 16.30 -20.22
N ASN A 272 -11.66 15.77 -19.13
CA ASN A 272 -10.93 15.58 -17.88
C ASN A 272 -9.89 14.46 -17.98
N ILE A 273 -10.19 13.35 -18.66
CA ILE A 273 -9.23 12.26 -18.91
C ILE A 273 -8.04 12.77 -19.70
N ASN A 274 -8.26 13.47 -20.81
CA ASN A 274 -7.17 14.01 -21.62
C ASN A 274 -6.33 15.01 -20.82
N ALA A 275 -6.97 15.93 -20.09
CA ALA A 275 -6.26 16.89 -19.26
C ALA A 275 -5.46 16.23 -18.13
N ALA A 276 -5.97 15.14 -17.54
CA ALA A 276 -5.24 14.35 -16.55
C ALA A 276 -4.02 13.66 -17.19
N LEU A 277 -4.20 13.06 -18.37
CA LEU A 277 -3.12 12.40 -19.12
C LEU A 277 -2.04 13.37 -19.58
N ASP A 278 -2.39 14.59 -19.99
CA ASP A 278 -1.44 15.63 -20.37
C ASP A 278 -0.59 16.09 -19.17
N LEU A 279 -1.15 16.06 -17.95
CA LEU A 279 -0.44 16.47 -16.73
C LEU A 279 0.35 15.34 -16.09
N LEU A 280 -0.02 14.08 -16.35
CA LEU A 280 0.82 12.91 -16.06
C LEU A 280 2.13 12.92 -16.86
N GLU A 281 2.28 13.84 -17.81
CA GLU A 281 3.58 14.08 -18.44
C GLU A 281 4.59 14.82 -17.57
N ASP A 282 4.12 15.58 -16.57
CA ASP A 282 4.92 16.34 -15.61
C ASP A 282 4.80 15.70 -14.22
N SER A 283 5.77 14.84 -13.86
CA SER A 283 5.74 13.94 -12.69
C SER A 283 5.74 14.60 -11.30
N ASN A 284 5.62 15.93 -11.18
CA ASN A 284 5.69 16.66 -9.90
C ASN A 284 4.48 17.56 -9.65
N ASN A 285 3.35 17.31 -10.32
CA ASN A 285 2.28 18.28 -10.37
C ASN A 285 1.07 17.88 -9.51
N SER A 286 0.88 18.54 -8.37
CA SER A 286 -0.34 18.44 -7.56
C SER A 286 -1.64 18.72 -8.36
N SER A 287 -1.53 19.39 -9.51
CA SER A 287 -2.65 19.58 -10.44
C SER A 287 -3.04 18.31 -11.22
N ALA A 288 -2.14 17.33 -11.39
CA ALA A 288 -2.43 16.05 -12.01
C ALA A 288 -3.45 15.27 -11.17
N ASN A 289 -3.22 15.15 -9.87
CA ASN A 289 -4.15 14.47 -8.95
C ASN A 289 -5.53 15.12 -8.92
N GLN A 290 -5.61 16.46 -8.92
CA GLN A 290 -6.89 17.16 -9.03
C GLN A 290 -7.63 16.89 -10.34
N LYS A 291 -6.90 16.63 -11.43
CA LYS A 291 -7.48 16.39 -12.75
C LYS A 291 -7.90 14.94 -12.93
N ILE A 292 -7.14 14.01 -12.37
CA ILE A 292 -7.52 12.60 -12.26
C ILE A 292 -8.78 12.47 -11.40
N GLU A 293 -8.86 13.17 -10.25
CA GLU A 293 -10.06 13.21 -9.42
C GLU A 293 -11.28 13.74 -10.20
N LYS A 294 -11.11 14.84 -10.96
CA LYS A 294 -12.17 15.36 -11.85
C LYS A 294 -12.58 14.38 -12.95
N ALA A 295 -11.65 13.61 -13.48
CA ALA A 295 -11.93 12.58 -14.49
C ALA A 295 -12.76 11.44 -13.88
N LEU A 296 -12.37 10.95 -12.71
CA LEU A 296 -13.08 9.89 -12.01
C LEU A 296 -14.48 10.33 -11.54
N LEU A 297 -14.62 11.55 -11.04
CA LEU A 297 -15.94 12.13 -10.70
C LEU A 297 -16.84 12.26 -11.94
N ALA A 298 -16.27 12.55 -13.12
CA ALA A 298 -17.04 12.60 -14.37
C ALA A 298 -17.44 11.21 -14.89
N ILE A 299 -16.62 10.17 -14.66
CA ILE A 299 -16.99 8.77 -14.93
C ILE A 299 -18.15 8.36 -14.03
N LEU A 300 -18.05 8.67 -12.75
CA LEU A 300 -19.10 8.47 -11.75
C LEU A 300 -20.44 9.07 -12.14
N ASP A 301 -20.44 10.36 -12.50
CA ASP A 301 -21.63 11.10 -12.91
C ASP A 301 -22.24 10.54 -14.21
N LEU A 302 -21.42 9.88 -15.05
CA LEU A 302 -21.89 9.14 -16.20
C LEU A 302 -22.49 7.78 -15.79
N GLU A 303 -21.86 7.04 -14.89
CA GLU A 303 -22.37 5.77 -14.35
C GLU A 303 -23.74 5.96 -13.68
N GLU A 304 -23.87 6.92 -12.76
CA GLU A 304 -25.13 7.22 -12.06
C GLU A 304 -26.25 7.64 -13.04
N PHE A 305 -25.89 8.43 -14.06
CA PHE A 305 -26.82 8.79 -15.13
C PHE A 305 -27.29 7.55 -15.91
N LEU A 306 -26.39 6.61 -16.20
CA LEU A 306 -26.74 5.39 -16.92
C LEU A 306 -27.57 4.43 -16.06
N GLU A 307 -27.34 4.37 -14.74
CA GLU A 307 -28.14 3.55 -13.82
C GLU A 307 -29.57 4.02 -13.68
N THR A 308 -29.78 5.34 -13.72
CA THR A 308 -31.12 5.97 -13.62
C THR A 308 -31.90 5.96 -14.94
N ASN A 309 -31.30 5.50 -16.05
CA ASN A 309 -31.92 5.42 -17.37
C ASN A 309 -31.89 3.96 -17.90
N PRO A 310 -32.88 3.12 -17.53
CA PRO A 310 -32.82 1.66 -17.62
C PRO A 310 -32.93 1.02 -19.03
N ASP A 311 -33.01 1.81 -20.09
CA ASP A 311 -33.11 1.27 -21.46
C ASP A 311 -31.74 0.78 -21.97
N SER A 312 -31.34 -0.46 -21.69
CA SER A 312 -30.25 -1.21 -22.37
C SER A 312 -28.84 -0.60 -22.39
N LEU A 313 -28.59 0.51 -21.69
CA LEU A 313 -27.29 1.19 -21.73
C LEU A 313 -26.32 0.69 -20.65
N LYS A 314 -26.79 0.15 -19.52
CA LYS A 314 -25.95 -0.23 -18.38
C LYS A 314 -24.84 -1.24 -18.75
N ASP A 315 -25.19 -2.27 -19.52
CA ASP A 315 -24.24 -3.30 -19.97
C ASP A 315 -23.25 -2.82 -21.04
N LEU A 316 -23.56 -1.70 -21.71
CA LEU A 316 -22.76 -1.16 -22.80
C LEU A 316 -21.54 -0.37 -22.31
N PHE A 317 -21.67 0.20 -21.11
CA PHE A 317 -20.72 1.15 -20.55
C PHE A 317 -19.96 0.60 -19.35
N SER A 318 -20.48 -0.42 -18.67
CA SER A 318 -19.88 -1.00 -17.46
C SER A 318 -18.44 -1.48 -17.65
N ASN A 319 -18.17 -2.30 -18.67
CA ASN A 319 -16.81 -2.84 -18.88
C ASN A 319 -15.79 -1.79 -19.34
N PRO A 320 -16.07 -0.95 -20.36
CA PRO A 320 -15.10 0.06 -20.80
C PRO A 320 -14.88 1.17 -19.77
N LEU A 321 -15.93 1.65 -19.08
CA LEU A 321 -15.75 2.66 -18.04
C LEU A 321 -14.99 2.12 -16.85
N LYS A 322 -15.23 0.87 -16.44
CA LYS A 322 -14.42 0.17 -15.44
C LYS A 322 -12.94 0.15 -15.84
N GLY A 323 -12.62 -0.22 -17.07
CA GLY A 323 -11.23 -0.22 -17.54
C GLY A 323 -10.56 1.17 -17.47
N VAL A 324 -11.24 2.23 -17.89
CA VAL A 324 -10.69 3.60 -17.78
C VAL A 324 -10.56 4.04 -16.32
N LYS A 325 -11.55 3.73 -15.49
CA LYS A 325 -11.58 4.02 -14.07
C LYS A 325 -10.41 3.35 -13.35
N ASP A 326 -10.16 2.07 -13.64
CA ASP A 326 -9.05 1.30 -13.07
C ASP A 326 -7.69 1.89 -13.49
N LEU A 327 -7.54 2.31 -14.75
CA LEU A 327 -6.32 2.96 -15.25
C LEU A 327 -6.09 4.36 -14.62
N LEU A 328 -7.16 5.16 -14.46
CA LEU A 328 -7.06 6.45 -13.77
C LEU A 328 -6.79 6.28 -12.28
N PHE A 329 -7.30 5.23 -11.65
CA PHE A 329 -6.93 4.89 -10.27
C PHE A 329 -5.46 4.57 -10.16
N GLN A 330 -4.95 3.73 -11.06
CA GLN A 330 -3.53 3.44 -11.11
C GLN A 330 -2.73 4.74 -11.24
N ALA A 331 -3.15 5.67 -12.09
CA ALA A 331 -2.48 6.94 -12.26
C ALA A 331 -2.59 7.90 -11.05
N TYR A 332 -3.65 7.83 -10.25
CA TYR A 332 -3.84 8.64 -9.04
C TYR A 332 -2.94 8.19 -7.87
N GLU A 333 -2.54 6.92 -7.87
CA GLU A 333 -1.63 6.36 -6.86
C GLU A 333 -0.14 6.58 -7.20
N PHE A 334 0.17 7.19 -8.35
CA PHE A 334 1.51 7.68 -8.73
C PHE A 334 1.67 9.17 -8.45
#